data_AF-A0A7G2D8H5-F1
#
_entry.id   AF-A0A7G2D8H5-F1
#
_cell.length_a   1.000
_cell.length_b   1.000
_cell.length_c   1.000
_cell.angle_alpha   90.00
_cell.angle_beta   90.00
_cell.angle_gamma   90.00
#
_symmetry.space_group_name_H-M   'P 1'
#
loop_
_entity.id
_entity.type
_entity.pdbx_description
1 polymer ?
#
loop_
_entity_poly.entity_id
_entity_poly.type
_entity_poly.pdbx_seq_one_letter_code
_entity_poly.pdbx_strand_id
1 'polypeptide(L)'
;MRHVEIIVPFLIILLITMSGGCISSPQGEKTESPVIETTHEGVDEHIPENTSPLEEAKATFPSGTFKPKRVDWFSYSPDGSISEVVSRISKKYNVTESPVDMPRPPGSLSSFTGTANGIEFGLFAYPNSTAAKEAMKYVVELLRENGFQQGAGTFWERGNESYTAFYTYERYFYVLFVAKITGGDSEERAKLLSEFAWSIITMGPSPGKVLGLFLPVKVAEGSWSEERGLRFSGYLDALEGTVEGTNVSAVFLVYRPHEGREVYLQLKEAFLNNGWVEREYVSTYTQNPAGSMMAGDYFGADDTGIYIELARIAGMERVTLLSGNPEDVKDLVGALWEWYDPTGGLSFERGDDLPRGVFKPVSERGVRPGTVISMVLDDLRKDFNITTDFVDIPEVPAAAWYTGRTGDVEFMLLVYPNATAYLTALDELTKKLLAEGWERTDDGREPYARTFARDSDTLTVFVQYRYNHYLAIVVKKPKYSTSDFFWHVVGTGGASPGELLSFGKLRNDVKPWNWTAEEELRFDGYIYKLEGNVSSGGARAAVLFYPHGLGREVYLQLKKAFLETGWVERDYVELPSHDERRHLVTNDLFEKNGKAVYIEISTYGDMDVLILLYGDKSGVKTSARAMWE
;
A
#
# COMPACT_ATOMS: atom_id res chain seq x y z
N MET A 1 22.72 38.21 -43.51
CA MET A 1 22.13 37.78 -44.79
C MET A 1 21.95 36.26 -44.76
N ARG A 2 20.71 35.81 -45.02
CA ARG A 2 20.21 34.42 -45.23
C ARG A 2 20.25 33.49 -44.00
N HIS A 3 19.21 33.36 -43.17
CA HIS A 3 17.81 32.84 -43.32
C HIS A 3 17.68 31.31 -43.50
N VAL A 4 16.58 30.83 -42.88
CA VAL A 4 15.78 29.59 -43.10
C VAL A 4 15.99 28.51 -42.00
N GLU A 5 15.00 27.99 -41.23
CA GLU A 5 13.54 28.24 -41.08
C GLU A 5 12.86 27.16 -40.17
N ILE A 6 11.69 27.48 -39.57
CA ILE A 6 10.51 26.61 -39.24
C ILE A 6 10.66 25.69 -37.98
N ILE A 7 9.74 25.49 -36.99
CA ILE A 7 8.27 25.57 -36.81
C ILE A 7 7.92 25.93 -35.34
N VAL A 8 6.99 26.86 -35.12
CA VAL A 8 5.97 26.88 -34.03
C VAL A 8 4.64 26.78 -34.79
N PRO A 9 3.57 25.99 -34.43
CA PRO A 9 2.61 26.41 -33.37
C PRO A 9 1.57 25.40 -32.76
N PHE A 10 0.78 25.91 -31.79
CA PHE A 10 -0.57 25.52 -31.26
C PHE A 10 -0.66 24.44 -30.15
N LEU A 11 -1.46 24.58 -29.07
CA LEU A 11 -2.79 25.20 -28.95
C LEU A 11 -3.07 25.88 -27.58
N ILE A 12 -3.59 27.12 -27.66
CA ILE A 12 -4.45 27.80 -26.69
C ILE A 12 -5.89 27.40 -27.00
N ILE A 13 -6.71 27.08 -25.99
CA ILE A 13 -8.18 27.27 -26.07
C ILE A 13 -8.60 28.21 -24.95
N LEU A 14 -9.22 29.31 -25.36
CA LEU A 14 -9.78 30.39 -24.57
C LEU A 14 -11.28 30.45 -24.91
N LEU A 15 -12.13 30.59 -23.87
CA LEU A 15 -13.46 31.22 -23.82
C LEU A 15 -14.62 30.69 -24.69
N ILE A 16 -15.77 30.44 -24.05
CA ILE A 16 -17.00 31.23 -24.23
C ILE A 16 -17.74 31.40 -22.88
N THR A 17 -17.87 32.65 -22.46
CA THR A 17 -18.76 33.24 -21.44
C THR A 17 -20.24 33.15 -21.81
N MET A 18 -21.15 33.11 -20.82
CA MET A 18 -22.35 33.95 -20.81
C MET A 18 -22.79 34.22 -19.36
N SER A 19 -22.64 35.48 -18.97
CA SER A 19 -23.33 36.15 -17.87
C SER A 19 -24.78 36.50 -18.24
N GLY A 20 -25.70 36.33 -17.31
CA GLY A 20 -27.05 36.90 -17.30
C GLY A 20 -27.87 36.16 -16.24
N GLY A 21 -28.57 36.76 -15.30
CA GLY A 21 -28.77 38.15 -14.93
C GLY A 21 -29.52 38.15 -13.58
N CYS A 22 -29.51 39.28 -12.92
CA CYS A 22 -30.20 39.54 -11.67
C CYS A 22 -31.70 39.18 -11.72
N ILE A 23 -32.21 38.54 -10.68
CA ILE A 23 -33.56 38.81 -10.15
C ILE A 23 -33.43 39.01 -8.65
N SER A 24 -33.80 40.22 -8.23
CA SER A 24 -33.98 40.69 -6.87
C SER A 24 -35.14 39.98 -6.15
N SER A 25 -34.99 39.85 -4.83
CA SER A 25 -35.93 39.36 -3.79
C SER A 25 -37.33 40.03 -3.83
N PRO A 26 -38.36 39.57 -3.06
CA PRO A 26 -38.37 39.78 -1.59
C PRO A 26 -39.18 38.78 -0.71
N GLN A 27 -38.82 38.80 0.59
CA GLN A 27 -39.66 38.84 1.81
C GLN A 27 -40.78 37.83 2.11
N GLY A 28 -40.82 37.48 3.41
CA GLY A 28 -42.01 37.05 4.16
C GLY A 28 -42.01 35.54 4.41
N GLU A 29 -42.27 34.99 5.60
CA GLU A 29 -42.83 35.53 6.83
C GLU A 29 -42.52 34.53 7.94
N LYS A 30 -42.44 35.05 9.17
CA LYS A 30 -42.54 34.26 10.39
C LYS A 30 -43.84 33.46 10.38
N THR A 31 -43.81 32.21 10.85
CA THR A 31 -44.96 31.71 11.61
C THR A 31 -44.48 30.79 12.72
N GLU A 32 -44.80 31.23 13.93
CA GLU A 32 -44.77 30.50 15.18
C GLU A 32 -45.74 29.31 15.15
N SER A 33 -45.52 28.40 16.10
CA SER A 33 -46.24 27.16 16.42
C SER A 33 -47.78 27.26 16.45
N PRO A 34 -48.45 26.10 16.54
CA PRO A 34 -48.91 25.68 17.88
C PRO A 34 -48.68 24.16 18.09
N VAL A 35 -48.08 23.73 19.21
CA VAL A 35 -48.77 23.39 20.47
C VAL A 35 -50.11 22.69 20.24
N ILE A 36 -50.10 21.36 20.34
CA ILE A 36 -51.29 20.58 20.66
C ILE A 36 -50.95 19.81 21.93
N GLU A 37 -51.49 20.31 23.04
CA GLU A 37 -51.73 19.55 24.27
C GLU A 37 -52.75 18.45 23.96
N THR A 38 -52.41 17.21 24.31
CA THR A 38 -53.42 16.22 24.67
C THR A 38 -52.99 15.51 25.94
N THR A 39 -53.67 15.87 27.01
CA THR A 39 -53.73 15.22 28.31
C THR A 39 -54.41 13.86 28.21
N HIS A 40 -53.78 12.83 28.77
CA HIS A 40 -54.50 11.67 29.34
C HIS A 40 -53.79 11.21 30.63
N GLU A 41 -54.49 11.41 31.75
CA GLU A 41 -54.19 10.83 33.06
C GLU A 41 -54.44 9.32 33.06
N GLY A 42 -53.60 8.56 33.76
CA GLY A 42 -53.77 7.12 33.90
C GLY A 42 -52.75 6.38 34.78
N VAL A 43 -52.69 6.76 36.06
CA VAL A 43 -52.36 5.91 37.25
C VAL A 43 -50.91 5.45 37.47
N ASP A 44 -50.38 5.92 38.61
CA ASP A 44 -49.11 5.62 39.26
C ASP A 44 -48.84 4.13 39.57
N GLU A 45 -47.66 3.66 39.20
CA GLU A 45 -46.84 2.79 40.07
C GLU A 45 -45.46 3.45 40.24
N HIS A 46 -45.26 4.12 41.38
CA HIS A 46 -43.99 4.71 41.77
C HIS A 46 -42.93 3.63 42.04
N ILE A 47 -41.97 3.50 41.12
CA ILE A 47 -40.59 3.11 41.43
C ILE A 47 -39.78 4.42 41.36
N PRO A 48 -39.00 4.80 42.38
CA PRO A 48 -38.22 6.04 42.32
C PRO A 48 -37.06 5.86 41.33
N GLU A 49 -37.31 6.16 40.05
CA GLU A 49 -36.27 6.49 39.08
C GLU A 49 -35.69 7.84 39.48
N ASN A 50 -34.68 7.80 40.35
CA ASN A 50 -33.76 8.90 40.49
C ASN A 50 -32.70 8.80 39.38
N THR A 51 -33.15 8.88 38.14
CA THR A 51 -32.33 9.21 36.98
C THR A 51 -32.59 10.68 36.68
N SER A 52 -31.95 11.55 37.47
CA SER A 52 -31.44 12.78 36.88
C SER A 52 -30.83 12.40 35.52
N PRO A 53 -31.09 13.14 34.43
CA PRO A 53 -30.34 12.92 33.20
C PRO A 53 -28.88 12.89 33.62
N LEU A 54 -28.15 11.82 33.29
CA LEU A 54 -26.70 11.94 33.23
C LEU A 54 -26.50 13.15 32.32
N GLU A 55 -25.98 14.26 32.85
CA GLU A 55 -25.39 15.28 31.99
C GLU A 55 -24.55 14.49 30.99
N GLU A 56 -24.90 14.57 29.70
CA GLU A 56 -24.07 13.98 28.66
C GLU A 56 -22.65 14.50 28.93
N ALA A 57 -21.76 13.60 29.35
CA ALA A 57 -20.42 13.98 29.73
C ALA A 57 -19.83 14.70 28.52
N LYS A 58 -19.66 16.01 28.65
CA LYS A 58 -19.21 16.86 27.56
C LYS A 58 -17.91 16.28 27.02
N ALA A 59 -17.88 15.96 25.72
CA ALA A 59 -16.71 15.34 25.13
C ALA A 59 -15.48 16.21 25.37
N THR A 60 -14.42 15.62 25.93
CA THR A 60 -13.17 16.34 26.19
C THR A 60 -12.15 15.98 25.13
N PHE A 61 -11.28 16.91 24.76
CA PHE A 61 -10.19 16.58 23.86
C PHE A 61 -9.21 15.63 24.58
N PRO A 62 -8.80 14.50 23.98
CA PRO A 62 -7.88 13.59 24.64
C PRO A 62 -6.52 14.25 24.88
N SER A 63 -5.83 13.82 25.94
CA SER A 63 -4.46 14.25 26.23
C SER A 63 -3.57 13.03 26.50
N GLY A 64 -2.32 13.09 26.06
CA GLY A 64 -1.40 11.98 26.20
C GLY A 64 -0.24 12.00 25.22
N THR A 65 0.66 11.04 25.38
CA THR A 65 1.72 10.77 24.41
C THR A 65 1.39 9.51 23.65
N PHE A 66 1.17 9.66 22.35
CA PHE A 66 0.84 8.62 21.41
C PHE A 66 2.12 8.19 20.70
N LYS A 67 2.45 6.91 20.82
CA LYS A 67 3.69 6.36 20.28
C LYS A 67 3.53 4.88 20.01
N PRO A 68 4.28 4.32 19.06
CA PRO A 68 4.37 2.88 18.93
C PRO A 68 4.81 2.27 20.27
N LYS A 69 4.22 1.15 20.66
CA LYS A 69 4.70 0.32 21.77
C LYS A 69 6.16 -0.02 21.46
N ARG A 70 7.00 -0.05 22.50
CA ARG A 70 8.35 -0.62 22.36
C ARG A 70 8.18 -2.11 22.10
N VAL A 71 8.09 -2.52 20.85
CA VAL A 71 8.43 -3.88 20.49
C VAL A 71 9.94 -3.95 20.64
N ASP A 72 10.44 -4.87 21.46
CA ASP A 72 11.87 -5.11 21.70
C ASP A 72 12.67 -5.54 20.46
N TRP A 73 12.08 -5.39 19.27
CA TRP A 73 12.72 -5.59 17.99
C TRP A 73 12.31 -4.43 17.10
N PHE A 74 13.24 -3.55 16.76
CA PHE A 74 13.15 -3.00 15.41
C PHE A 74 13.08 -4.22 14.49
N SER A 75 12.03 -4.40 13.70
CA SER A 75 12.06 -5.38 12.60
C SER A 75 13.19 -5.07 11.60
N TYR A 76 13.85 -3.91 11.75
CA TYR A 76 14.88 -3.36 10.88
C TYR A 76 16.08 -2.87 11.70
N SER A 77 17.26 -3.44 11.53
CA SER A 77 18.46 -2.96 12.23
C SER A 77 18.96 -1.62 11.66
N PRO A 78 19.29 -0.62 12.50
CA PRO A 78 19.95 0.61 12.04
C PRO A 78 21.32 0.31 11.38
N ASP A 79 22.02 -0.75 11.77
CA ASP A 79 23.25 -1.20 11.10
C ASP A 79 22.98 -1.61 9.64
N GLY A 80 21.78 -2.13 9.36
CA GLY A 80 21.36 -2.48 8.01
C GLY A 80 21.24 -1.27 7.08
N SER A 81 20.78 -0.13 7.61
CA SER A 81 20.72 1.13 6.85
C SER A 81 22.13 1.65 6.50
N ILE A 82 23.06 1.57 7.44
CA ILE A 82 24.46 1.95 7.26
C ILE A 82 25.15 1.01 6.25
N SER A 83 24.98 -0.30 6.42
CA SER A 83 25.58 -1.32 5.56
C SER A 83 25.13 -1.20 4.11
N GLU A 84 23.87 -0.83 3.86
CA GLU A 84 23.37 -0.60 2.49
C GLU A 84 24.05 0.60 1.84
N VAL A 85 24.20 1.71 2.56
CA VAL A 85 24.94 2.88 2.05
C VAL A 85 26.40 2.52 1.77
N VAL A 86 27.08 1.85 2.70
CA VAL A 86 28.46 1.39 2.51
C VAL A 86 28.58 0.48 1.29
N SER A 87 27.67 -0.49 1.14
CA SER A 87 27.63 -1.38 -0.03
C SER A 87 27.51 -0.62 -1.34
N ARG A 88 26.67 0.42 -1.41
CA ARG A 88 26.54 1.27 -2.61
C ARG A 88 27.82 2.06 -2.91
N ILE A 89 28.45 2.63 -1.89
CA ILE A 89 29.73 3.34 -2.04
C ILE A 89 30.81 2.37 -2.56
N SER A 90 30.89 1.16 -1.98
CA SER A 90 31.86 0.12 -2.35
C SER A 90 31.74 -0.39 -3.79
N LYS A 91 30.60 -0.16 -4.47
CA LYS A 91 30.47 -0.47 -5.91
C LYS A 91 31.30 0.45 -6.80
N LYS A 92 31.65 1.65 -6.32
CA LYS A 92 32.36 2.68 -7.10
C LYS A 92 33.71 3.09 -6.50
N TYR A 93 33.87 2.96 -5.18
CA TYR A 93 35.05 3.39 -4.46
C TYR A 93 35.62 2.26 -3.62
N ASN A 94 36.93 2.28 -3.38
CA ASN A 94 37.55 1.33 -2.46
C ASN A 94 37.34 1.82 -1.02
N VAL A 95 36.35 1.24 -0.33
CA VAL A 95 36.01 1.62 1.05
C VAL A 95 36.86 0.86 2.04
N THR A 96 37.53 1.58 2.93
CA THR A 96 38.25 1.01 4.07
C THR A 96 37.65 1.56 5.35
N GLU A 97 37.17 0.67 6.23
CA GLU A 97 36.74 1.06 7.57
C GLU A 97 37.94 1.51 8.39
N SER A 98 37.87 2.73 8.93
CA SER A 98 38.94 3.29 9.72
C SER A 98 38.40 4.41 10.62
N PRO A 99 38.97 4.62 11.81
CA PRO A 99 38.73 5.85 12.56
C PRO A 99 39.18 7.04 11.72
N VAL A 100 38.32 8.04 11.63
CA VAL A 100 38.55 9.28 10.89
C VAL A 100 38.29 10.48 11.82
N ASP A 101 39.00 11.56 11.56
CA ASP A 101 38.87 12.81 12.30
C ASP A 101 37.77 13.68 11.66
N MET A 102 36.54 13.49 12.14
CA MET A 102 35.35 14.22 11.68
C MET A 102 34.34 14.44 12.82
N PRO A 103 33.43 15.43 12.66
CA PRO A 103 32.32 15.65 13.57
C PRO A 103 31.52 14.36 13.81
N ARG A 104 31.33 14.00 15.09
CA ARG A 104 30.50 12.87 15.52
C ARG A 104 29.26 13.40 16.24
N PRO A 105 28.13 13.55 15.53
CA PRO A 105 26.92 14.05 16.16
C PRO A 105 26.38 13.06 17.21
N PRO A 106 25.84 13.57 18.33
CA PRO A 106 25.29 12.72 19.38
C PRO A 106 24.01 12.00 18.93
N GLY A 107 23.56 11.01 19.70
CA GLY A 107 22.25 10.37 19.54
C GLY A 107 22.12 9.40 18.37
N SER A 108 23.22 9.05 17.69
CA SER A 108 23.21 8.05 16.62
C SER A 108 22.90 6.65 17.16
N LEU A 109 22.02 5.92 16.49
CA LEU A 109 21.66 4.53 16.81
C LEU A 109 22.71 3.52 16.31
N SER A 110 23.35 3.84 15.20
CA SER A 110 24.45 3.09 14.58
C SER A 110 25.37 4.05 13.85
N SER A 111 26.66 3.72 13.73
CA SER A 111 27.60 4.59 13.03
C SER A 111 28.67 3.79 12.29
N PHE A 112 29.10 4.30 11.16
CA PHE A 112 30.26 3.82 10.42
C PHE A 112 31.16 4.99 10.07
N THR A 113 32.47 4.77 10.12
CA THR A 113 33.45 5.72 9.61
C THR A 113 34.49 5.03 8.76
N GLY A 114 34.93 5.68 7.70
CA GLY A 114 35.95 5.12 6.84
C GLY A 114 36.47 6.10 5.81
N THR A 115 37.28 5.56 4.90
CA THR A 115 37.86 6.30 3.80
C THR A 115 37.47 5.66 2.47
N ALA A 116 37.26 6.50 1.45
CA ALA A 116 36.98 6.07 0.09
C ALA A 116 37.78 6.93 -0.89
N ASN A 117 38.82 6.37 -1.51
CA ASN A 117 39.70 7.05 -2.48
C ASN A 117 40.18 8.46 -2.05
N GLY A 118 40.56 8.62 -0.77
CA GLY A 118 41.04 9.90 -0.22
C GLY A 118 39.96 10.81 0.38
N ILE A 119 38.69 10.40 0.33
CA ILE A 119 37.58 11.05 1.04
C ILE A 119 37.38 10.37 2.39
N GLU A 120 37.44 11.12 3.48
CA GLU A 120 37.05 10.63 4.81
C GLU A 120 35.55 10.82 4.99
N PHE A 121 34.81 9.79 5.39
CA PHE A 121 33.37 9.90 5.57
C PHE A 121 32.82 9.12 6.78
N GLY A 122 31.68 9.61 7.28
CA GLY A 122 30.94 9.05 8.39
C GLY A 122 29.46 8.94 8.05
N LEU A 123 28.85 7.87 8.53
CA LEU A 123 27.44 7.57 8.39
C LEU A 123 26.87 7.38 9.80
N PHE A 124 25.78 8.07 10.11
CA PHE A 124 25.16 8.09 11.44
C PHE A 124 23.65 7.89 11.31
N ALA A 125 23.11 6.79 11.84
CA ALA A 125 21.70 6.43 11.71
C ALA A 125 20.85 7.05 12.83
N TYR A 126 19.72 7.65 12.47
CA TYR A 126 18.79 8.33 13.35
C TYR A 126 17.37 7.78 13.18
N PRO A 127 16.55 7.80 14.25
CA PRO A 127 15.21 7.24 14.23
C PRO A 127 14.22 8.04 13.37
N ASN A 128 14.45 9.33 13.15
CA ASN A 128 13.51 10.22 12.44
C ASN A 128 14.16 11.51 11.91
N SER A 129 13.39 12.28 11.13
CA SER A 129 13.82 13.53 10.49
C SER A 129 14.25 14.59 11.50
N THR A 130 13.55 14.72 12.63
CA THR A 130 13.88 15.67 13.70
C THR A 130 15.27 15.39 14.28
N ALA A 131 15.53 14.15 14.70
CA ALA A 131 16.82 13.76 15.26
C ALA A 131 17.97 13.91 14.23
N ALA A 132 17.72 13.57 12.96
CA ALA A 132 18.71 13.75 11.90
C ALA A 132 19.00 15.24 11.60
N LYS A 133 17.97 16.09 11.64
CA LYS A 133 18.10 17.55 11.46
C LYS A 133 18.86 18.21 12.60
N GLU A 134 18.60 17.80 13.84
CA GLU A 134 19.36 18.25 15.03
C GLU A 134 20.83 17.82 14.95
N ALA A 135 21.08 16.57 14.57
CA ALA A 135 22.43 16.06 14.36
C ALA A 135 23.18 16.80 13.24
N MET A 136 22.52 17.09 12.12
CA MET A 136 23.09 17.87 11.03
C MET A 136 23.38 19.32 11.47
N LYS A 137 22.47 19.93 12.23
CA LYS A 137 22.66 21.27 12.80
C LYS A 137 23.88 21.31 13.71
N TYR A 138 24.05 20.30 14.57
CA TYR A 138 25.24 20.16 15.43
C TYR A 138 26.54 20.11 14.61
N VAL A 139 26.58 19.32 13.54
CA VAL A 139 27.75 19.25 12.65
C VAL A 139 28.04 20.61 12.01
N VAL A 140 27.01 21.28 11.49
CA VAL A 140 27.13 22.61 10.87
C VAL A 140 27.62 23.67 11.86
N GLU A 141 27.10 23.67 13.09
CA GLU A 141 27.53 24.59 14.14
C GLU A 141 29.01 24.34 14.51
N LEU A 142 29.42 23.08 14.66
CA LEU A 142 30.80 22.73 14.94
C LEU A 142 31.75 23.16 13.81
N LEU A 143 31.34 22.99 12.54
CA LEU A 143 32.13 23.46 11.40
C LEU A 143 32.26 25.00 11.43
N ARG A 144 31.18 25.72 11.71
CA ARG A 144 31.19 27.18 11.80
C ARG A 144 32.08 27.68 12.94
N GLU A 145 31.99 27.07 14.13
CA GLU A 145 32.84 27.39 15.28
C GLU A 145 34.33 27.17 14.98
N ASN A 146 34.64 26.17 14.15
CA ASN A 146 35.99 25.90 13.66
C ASN A 146 36.42 26.79 12.48
N GLY A 147 35.64 27.81 12.12
CA GLY A 147 36.00 28.80 11.10
C GLY A 147 35.78 28.36 9.65
N PHE A 148 34.99 27.30 9.41
CA PHE A 148 34.55 26.96 8.06
C PHE A 148 33.46 27.94 7.60
N GLN A 149 33.54 28.34 6.33
CA GLN A 149 32.54 29.20 5.69
C GLN A 149 31.71 28.39 4.71
N GLN A 150 30.42 28.73 4.58
CA GLN A 150 29.55 28.07 3.62
C GLN A 150 29.95 28.52 2.20
N GLY A 151 30.35 27.55 1.37
CA GLY A 151 30.63 27.73 -0.05
C GLY A 151 29.35 27.64 -0.89
N ALA A 152 29.48 27.20 -2.14
CA ALA A 152 28.33 26.89 -2.98
C ALA A 152 27.58 25.65 -2.46
N GLY A 153 26.24 25.70 -2.39
CA GLY A 153 25.42 24.54 -2.01
C GLY A 153 25.58 24.14 -0.53
N THR A 154 25.85 22.85 -0.29
CA THR A 154 25.98 22.25 1.05
C THR A 154 27.43 22.14 1.54
N PHE A 155 28.38 22.78 0.86
CA PHE A 155 29.81 22.70 1.17
C PHE A 155 30.26 23.70 2.23
N TRP A 156 31.16 23.26 3.10
CA TRP A 156 31.80 24.05 4.15
C TRP A 156 33.30 24.03 3.94
N GLU A 157 33.92 25.20 3.72
CA GLU A 157 35.30 25.31 3.26
C GLU A 157 36.18 26.09 4.25
N ARG A 158 37.41 25.62 4.42
CA ARG A 158 38.48 26.31 5.16
C ARG A 158 39.85 25.89 4.63
N GLY A 159 40.58 26.82 4.03
CA GLY A 159 41.91 26.55 3.49
C GLY A 159 41.87 25.46 2.40
N ASN A 160 42.55 24.33 2.64
CA ASN A 160 42.59 23.18 1.74
C ASN A 160 41.61 22.05 2.15
N GLU A 161 40.67 22.33 3.05
CA GLU A 161 39.69 21.36 3.54
C GLU A 161 38.27 21.76 3.11
N SER A 162 37.49 20.77 2.66
CA SER A 162 36.07 20.94 2.36
C SER A 162 35.26 19.82 3.02
N TYR A 163 34.14 20.18 3.63
CA TYR A 163 33.15 19.27 4.19
C TYR A 163 31.82 19.34 3.45
N THR A 164 31.07 18.24 3.47
CA THR A 164 29.64 18.22 3.14
C THR A 164 28.90 17.42 4.20
N ALA A 165 27.69 17.84 4.53
CA ALA A 165 26.81 17.12 5.44
C ALA A 165 25.37 17.19 4.93
N PHE A 166 24.70 16.04 4.87
CA PHE A 166 23.28 15.92 4.54
C PHE A 166 22.75 14.59 5.06
N TYR A 167 21.44 14.47 5.25
CA TYR A 167 20.82 13.20 5.62
C TYR A 167 19.93 12.67 4.50
N THR A 168 19.82 11.34 4.41
CA THR A 168 18.92 10.64 3.49
C THR A 168 18.13 9.56 4.24
N TYR A 169 16.98 9.20 3.71
CA TYR A 169 16.16 8.12 4.27
C TYR A 169 16.59 6.78 3.66
N GLU A 170 16.95 5.81 4.51
CA GLU A 170 17.46 4.49 4.13
C GLU A 170 16.91 3.43 5.07
N ARG A 171 16.25 2.40 4.52
CA ARG A 171 15.71 1.26 5.28
C ARG A 171 15.04 1.65 6.60
N TYR A 172 14.11 2.60 6.58
CA TYR A 172 13.35 3.01 7.76
C TYR A 172 14.13 3.81 8.82
N PHE A 173 15.30 4.34 8.45
CA PHE A 173 16.10 5.27 9.27
C PHE A 173 16.53 6.48 8.45
N TYR A 174 16.89 7.55 9.14
CA TYR A 174 17.57 8.69 8.52
C TYR A 174 19.07 8.53 8.73
N VAL A 175 19.83 8.41 7.65
CA VAL A 175 21.30 8.32 7.70
C VAL A 175 21.87 9.70 7.42
N LEU A 176 22.44 10.32 8.45
CA LEU A 176 23.26 11.52 8.31
C LEU A 176 24.63 11.12 7.77
N PHE A 177 24.98 11.70 6.63
CA PHE A 177 26.26 11.56 5.99
C PHE A 177 27.09 12.81 6.23
N VAL A 178 28.35 12.61 6.62
CA VAL A 178 29.36 13.65 6.75
C VAL A 178 30.59 13.20 5.98
N ALA A 179 31.07 14.02 5.04
CA ALA A 179 32.32 13.73 4.33
C ALA A 179 33.25 14.94 4.29
N LYS A 180 34.53 14.62 4.20
CA LYS A 180 35.65 15.54 4.22
C LYS A 180 36.65 15.12 3.16
N ILE A 181 37.16 16.11 2.44
CA ILE A 181 38.31 15.95 1.54
C ILE A 181 39.35 17.02 1.86
N THR A 182 40.62 16.68 1.68
CA THR A 182 41.76 17.58 1.90
C THR A 182 42.65 17.62 0.66
N GLY A 183 43.24 18.78 0.35
CA GLY A 183 44.07 18.97 -0.84
C GLY A 183 43.29 19.41 -2.09
N GLY A 184 43.99 19.56 -3.23
CA GLY A 184 43.41 20.07 -4.48
C GLY A 184 43.04 21.56 -4.43
N ASP A 185 42.52 22.09 -5.54
CA ASP A 185 41.83 23.38 -5.54
C ASP A 185 40.35 23.23 -5.08
N SER A 186 39.66 24.35 -4.83
CA SER A 186 38.29 24.35 -4.31
C SER A 186 37.29 23.71 -5.29
N GLU A 187 37.47 23.91 -6.60
CA GLU A 187 36.57 23.38 -7.62
C GLU A 187 36.70 21.86 -7.76
N GLU A 188 37.94 21.36 -7.73
CA GLU A 188 38.22 19.92 -7.71
C GLU A 188 37.60 19.24 -6.48
N ARG A 189 37.77 19.83 -5.29
CA ARG A 189 37.17 19.31 -4.05
C ARG A 189 35.65 19.29 -4.12
N ALA A 190 35.02 20.37 -4.57
CA ALA A 190 33.57 20.46 -4.69
C ALA A 190 33.03 19.40 -5.65
N LYS A 191 33.69 19.22 -6.81
CA LYS A 191 33.33 18.20 -7.79
C LYS A 191 33.43 16.78 -7.21
N LEU A 192 34.55 16.43 -6.57
CA LEU A 192 34.75 15.10 -6.00
C LEU A 192 33.77 14.80 -4.87
N LEU A 193 33.50 15.75 -3.97
CA LEU A 193 32.51 15.58 -2.93
C LEU A 193 31.08 15.51 -3.49
N SER A 194 30.76 16.26 -4.55
CA SER A 194 29.47 16.14 -5.24
C SER A 194 29.29 14.76 -5.85
N GLU A 195 30.27 14.26 -6.61
CA GLU A 195 30.22 12.91 -7.22
C GLU A 195 30.06 11.82 -6.14
N PHE A 196 30.77 11.96 -5.03
CA PHE A 196 30.67 11.05 -3.90
C PHE A 196 29.30 11.12 -3.21
N ALA A 197 28.76 12.33 -2.97
CA ALA A 197 27.41 12.52 -2.43
C ALA A 197 26.32 11.89 -3.33
N TRP A 198 26.44 12.03 -4.64
CA TRP A 198 25.52 11.39 -5.60
C TRP A 198 25.58 9.86 -5.59
N SER A 199 26.67 9.25 -5.12
CA SER A 199 26.75 7.79 -4.94
C SER A 199 25.95 7.28 -3.72
N ILE A 200 25.53 8.20 -2.84
CA ILE A 200 24.84 7.90 -1.58
C ILE A 200 23.34 8.15 -1.70
N ILE A 201 22.93 9.21 -2.39
CA ILE A 201 21.53 9.62 -2.50
C ILE A 201 20.72 8.55 -3.24
N THR A 202 19.67 8.03 -2.57
CA THR A 202 18.71 7.11 -3.18
C THR A 202 17.50 7.87 -3.71
N MET A 203 17.19 7.67 -4.99
CA MET A 203 15.92 8.12 -5.56
C MET A 203 14.86 7.05 -5.32
N GLY A 204 14.17 7.14 -4.18
CA GLY A 204 13.08 6.24 -3.80
C GLY A 204 11.98 6.94 -3.00
N PRO A 205 10.93 6.22 -2.59
CA PRO A 205 9.93 6.77 -1.67
C PRO A 205 10.59 7.10 -0.32
N SER A 206 10.21 8.23 0.27
CA SER A 206 10.70 8.69 1.56
C SER A 206 9.56 9.34 2.35
N PRO A 207 9.66 9.44 3.68
CA PRO A 207 8.62 10.07 4.49
C PRO A 207 8.28 11.49 4.03
N GLY A 208 9.30 12.30 3.68
CA GLY A 208 9.09 13.64 3.13
C GLY A 208 8.35 13.64 1.78
N LYS A 209 8.49 12.59 0.95
CA LYS A 209 7.68 12.45 -0.28
C LYS A 209 6.24 12.04 0.02
N VAL A 210 6.02 11.26 1.08
CA VAL A 210 4.66 10.92 1.56
C VAL A 210 3.92 12.17 2.01
N LEU A 211 4.60 13.08 2.72
CA LEU A 211 4.02 14.34 3.19
C LEU A 211 4.03 15.47 2.15
N GLY A 212 4.88 15.38 1.11
CA GLY A 212 5.00 16.41 0.08
C GLY A 212 4.36 16.03 -1.26
N LEU A 213 4.91 15.02 -1.94
CA LEU A 213 4.48 14.64 -3.29
C LEU A 213 3.16 13.87 -3.31
N PHE A 214 2.92 13.05 -2.28
CA PHE A 214 1.76 12.16 -2.21
C PHE A 214 0.64 12.67 -1.31
N LEU A 215 0.79 13.87 -0.77
CA LEU A 215 -0.25 14.57 -0.02
C LEU A 215 -0.92 15.60 -0.97
N PRO A 216 -2.20 15.42 -1.34
CA PRO A 216 -2.86 16.29 -2.31
C PRO A 216 -3.29 17.65 -1.71
N VAL A 217 -2.97 17.91 -0.44
CA VAL A 217 -3.34 19.12 0.28
C VAL A 217 -2.09 19.86 0.74
N LYS A 218 -2.18 21.19 0.82
CA LYS A 218 -1.12 22.03 1.39
C LYS A 218 -1.45 22.40 2.82
N VAL A 219 -0.45 22.39 3.68
CA VAL A 219 -0.58 22.70 5.10
C VAL A 219 0.30 23.90 5.42
N ALA A 220 -0.28 24.95 5.98
CA ALA A 220 0.44 26.04 6.59
C ALA A 220 0.95 25.58 7.96
N GLU A 221 2.27 25.42 8.11
CA GLU A 221 2.90 24.86 9.31
C GLU A 221 2.47 25.58 10.60
N GLY A 222 2.16 24.79 11.63
CA GLY A 222 1.77 25.24 12.97
C GLY A 222 1.90 24.11 13.99
N SER A 223 1.66 24.39 15.27
CA SER A 223 1.84 23.43 16.37
C SER A 223 0.65 23.47 17.34
N TRP A 224 -0.52 22.99 16.89
CA TRP A 224 -1.77 23.05 17.65
C TRP A 224 -2.02 21.81 18.51
N SER A 225 -1.47 20.66 18.13
CA SER A 225 -1.76 19.37 18.77
C SER A 225 -1.19 19.33 20.18
N GLU A 226 0.04 19.80 20.37
CA GLU A 226 0.68 19.83 21.69
C GLU A 226 -0.02 20.81 22.63
N GLU A 227 -0.47 21.97 22.14
CA GLU A 227 -1.27 22.94 22.91
C GLU A 227 -2.59 22.34 23.41
N ARG A 228 -3.15 21.41 22.65
CA ARG A 228 -4.35 20.63 23.02
C ARG A 228 -4.04 19.35 23.80
N GLY A 229 -2.78 19.10 24.17
CA GLY A 229 -2.36 17.98 25.00
C GLY A 229 -2.02 16.69 24.25
N LEU A 230 -1.99 16.70 22.92
CA LEU A 230 -1.56 15.57 22.09
C LEU A 230 -0.08 15.67 21.76
N ARG A 231 0.70 14.68 22.19
CA ARG A 231 2.11 14.54 21.82
C ARG A 231 2.32 13.27 21.02
N PHE A 232 3.02 13.39 19.89
CA PHE A 232 3.35 12.26 19.04
C PHE A 232 4.85 11.97 19.10
N SER A 233 5.22 10.69 19.06
CA SER A 233 6.62 10.29 18.94
C SER A 233 6.76 8.98 18.17
N GLY A 234 8.00 8.66 17.78
CA GLY A 234 8.31 7.47 16.99
C GLY A 234 8.03 7.58 15.49
N TYR A 235 7.43 8.68 15.03
CA TYR A 235 7.25 8.97 13.61
C TYR A 235 8.61 9.19 12.92
N LEU A 236 8.69 8.82 11.65
CA LEU A 236 9.79 9.10 10.74
C LEU A 236 9.82 10.57 10.30
N ASP A 237 8.64 11.14 10.01
CA ASP A 237 8.46 12.53 9.61
C ASP A 237 7.05 13.02 9.97
N ALA A 238 6.87 14.32 10.10
CA ALA A 238 5.61 14.92 10.51
C ALA A 238 5.34 16.25 9.78
N LEU A 239 4.08 16.51 9.48
CA LEU A 239 3.58 17.78 8.97
C LEU A 239 2.32 18.15 9.77
N GLU A 240 2.38 19.29 10.44
CA GLU A 240 1.30 19.76 11.31
C GLU A 240 0.99 21.22 11.00
N GLY A 241 -0.29 21.58 11.08
CA GLY A 241 -0.73 22.96 10.90
C GLY A 241 -2.19 23.07 10.49
N THR A 242 -2.51 24.11 9.71
CA THR A 242 -3.84 24.32 9.16
C THR A 242 -3.81 24.08 7.66
N VAL A 243 -4.80 23.36 7.12
CA VAL A 243 -4.89 23.13 5.67
C VAL A 243 -5.19 24.45 4.95
N GLU A 244 -4.39 24.78 3.93
CA GLU A 244 -4.55 26.04 3.19
C GLU A 244 -5.93 26.09 2.52
N GLY A 245 -6.63 27.21 2.71
CA GLY A 245 -7.97 27.41 2.14
C GLY A 245 -9.11 26.82 2.98
N THR A 246 -8.83 26.20 4.13
CA THR A 246 -9.84 25.73 5.09
C THR A 246 -9.50 26.18 6.52
N ASN A 247 -10.41 25.93 7.47
CA ASN A 247 -10.15 26.11 8.91
C ASN A 247 -9.85 24.78 9.62
N VAL A 248 -9.48 23.74 8.87
CA VAL A 248 -9.21 22.42 9.43
C VAL A 248 -7.77 22.34 9.90
N SER A 249 -7.60 22.10 11.20
CA SER A 249 -6.30 21.77 11.80
C SER A 249 -5.97 20.31 11.51
N ALA A 250 -4.75 20.05 11.05
CA ALA A 250 -4.30 18.74 10.61
C ALA A 250 -2.97 18.36 11.24
N VAL A 251 -2.80 17.07 11.51
CA VAL A 251 -1.54 16.41 11.83
C VAL A 251 -1.38 15.22 10.88
N PHE A 252 -0.29 15.18 10.14
CA PHE A 252 0.09 14.05 9.29
C PHE A 252 1.41 13.49 9.81
N LEU A 253 1.42 12.21 10.17
CA LEU A 253 2.56 11.53 10.76
C LEU A 253 2.91 10.32 9.92
N VAL A 254 4.17 10.20 9.50
CA VAL A 254 4.63 9.02 8.76
C VAL A 254 5.39 8.10 9.70
N TYR A 255 5.01 6.84 9.74
CA TYR A 255 5.58 5.79 10.55
C TYR A 255 6.16 4.68 9.67
N ARG A 256 7.01 3.84 10.27
CA ARG A 256 7.39 2.57 9.65
C ARG A 256 6.14 1.68 9.51
N PRO A 257 6.18 0.66 8.64
CA PRO A 257 5.14 -0.36 8.62
C PRO A 257 4.85 -0.89 10.03
N HIS A 258 3.57 -1.08 10.35
CA HIS A 258 3.01 -1.54 11.64
C HIS A 258 3.04 -0.53 12.79
N GLU A 259 3.99 0.41 12.82
CA GLU A 259 4.10 1.41 13.88
C GLU A 259 2.93 2.43 13.86
N GLY A 260 2.44 2.79 12.67
CA GLY A 260 1.35 3.76 12.52
C GLY A 260 0.01 3.20 13.00
N ARG A 261 -0.25 1.91 12.75
CA ARG A 261 -1.46 1.23 13.22
C ARG A 261 -1.65 1.34 14.74
N GLU A 262 -0.58 1.20 15.51
CA GLU A 262 -0.66 1.30 16.97
C GLU A 262 -1.02 2.70 17.44
N VAL A 263 -0.48 3.73 16.77
CA VAL A 263 -0.79 5.14 17.08
C VAL A 263 -2.23 5.46 16.71
N TYR A 264 -2.69 4.98 15.55
CA TYR A 264 -4.09 5.09 15.13
C TYR A 264 -5.05 4.49 16.16
N LEU A 265 -4.77 3.27 16.63
CA LEU A 265 -5.61 2.60 17.63
C LEU A 265 -5.61 3.33 18.98
N GLN A 266 -4.45 3.82 19.43
CA GLN A 266 -4.38 4.64 20.64
C GLN A 266 -5.20 5.92 20.51
N LEU A 267 -5.18 6.58 19.35
CA LEU A 267 -6.02 7.76 19.10
C LEU A 267 -7.50 7.39 19.13
N LYS A 268 -7.91 6.34 18.43
CA LYS A 268 -9.31 5.84 18.43
C LYS A 268 -9.80 5.61 19.85
N GLU A 269 -9.05 4.83 20.63
CA GLU A 269 -9.37 4.53 22.03
C GLU A 269 -9.42 5.80 22.89
N ALA A 270 -8.47 6.73 22.70
CA ALA A 270 -8.44 7.97 23.47
C ALA A 270 -9.64 8.87 23.18
N PHE A 271 -10.07 9.02 21.92
CA PHE A 271 -11.27 9.79 21.59
C PHE A 271 -12.52 9.13 22.19
N LEU A 272 -12.71 7.82 22.01
CA LEU A 272 -13.85 7.08 22.57
C LEU A 272 -13.91 7.20 24.11
N ASN A 273 -12.78 7.04 24.80
CA ASN A 273 -12.69 7.16 26.25
C ASN A 273 -12.95 8.59 26.78
N ASN A 274 -12.89 9.60 25.92
CA ASN A 274 -13.16 11.00 26.27
C ASN A 274 -14.55 11.47 25.82
N GLY A 275 -15.50 10.55 25.62
CA GLY A 275 -16.90 10.87 25.37
C GLY A 275 -17.19 11.28 23.92
N TRP A 276 -16.24 11.10 23.00
CA TRP A 276 -16.51 11.31 21.57
C TRP A 276 -17.36 10.17 21.01
N VAL A 277 -18.39 10.53 20.26
CA VAL A 277 -19.27 9.56 19.61
C VAL A 277 -18.77 9.31 18.19
N GLU A 278 -18.39 8.07 17.92
CA GLU A 278 -18.14 7.59 16.56
C GLU A 278 -19.43 7.75 15.75
N ARG A 279 -19.36 8.55 14.70
CA ARG A 279 -20.49 8.75 13.80
C ARG A 279 -20.20 8.00 12.52
N GLU A 280 -21.25 7.52 11.88
CA GLU A 280 -21.14 6.96 10.54
C GLU A 280 -20.64 8.06 9.60
N TYR A 281 -19.35 7.98 9.28
CA TYR A 281 -18.80 8.67 8.16
C TYR A 281 -18.55 7.62 7.09
N VAL A 282 -19.41 7.65 6.09
CA VAL A 282 -19.23 6.87 4.87
C VAL A 282 -18.08 7.51 4.10
N SER A 283 -16.85 7.36 4.60
CA SER A 283 -15.64 7.54 3.80
C SER A 283 -15.59 6.35 2.86
N THR A 284 -16.28 6.49 1.75
CA THR A 284 -16.17 5.51 0.70
C THR A 284 -14.78 5.61 0.09
N TYR A 285 -14.02 4.56 0.41
CA TYR A 285 -12.61 4.33 0.19
C TYR A 285 -12.10 4.72 -1.18
N THR A 286 -10.89 5.21 -1.19
CA THR A 286 -10.32 5.97 -2.29
C THR A 286 -8.87 5.53 -2.47
N GLN A 287 -8.50 5.16 -3.68
CA GLN A 287 -7.13 4.78 -4.02
C GLN A 287 -6.35 5.99 -4.51
N ASN A 288 -5.26 6.34 -3.84
CA ASN A 288 -4.25 7.23 -4.42
C ASN A 288 -3.26 6.35 -5.23
N PRO A 289 -2.78 6.76 -6.42
CA PRO A 289 -1.73 6.02 -7.14
C PRO A 289 -0.49 5.71 -6.29
N ALA A 290 -0.24 6.49 -5.23
CA ALA A 290 0.85 6.31 -4.29
C ALA A 290 0.52 5.44 -3.06
N GLY A 291 -0.75 5.07 -2.84
CA GLY A 291 -1.17 4.40 -1.62
C GLY A 291 -2.67 4.27 -1.41
N SER A 292 -3.08 3.82 -0.23
CA SER A 292 -4.50 3.53 0.03
C SER A 292 -4.84 3.57 1.52
N MET A 293 -6.03 4.05 1.83
CA MET A 293 -6.58 4.15 3.18
C MET A 293 -6.83 2.76 3.77
N MET A 294 -6.15 2.42 4.87
CA MET A 294 -6.25 1.13 5.58
C MET A 294 -7.43 1.15 6.56
N ALA A 295 -7.60 2.25 7.28
CA ALA A 295 -8.68 2.48 8.22
C ALA A 295 -8.95 3.99 8.34
N GLY A 296 -10.17 4.38 8.70
CA GLY A 296 -10.49 5.75 9.01
C GLY A 296 -11.78 5.82 9.83
N ASP A 297 -11.75 6.64 10.87
CA ASP A 297 -12.87 6.84 11.79
C ASP A 297 -13.18 8.32 11.94
N TYR A 298 -14.47 8.65 12.06
CA TYR A 298 -14.94 10.00 12.28
C TYR A 298 -15.72 10.09 13.58
N PHE A 299 -15.43 11.12 14.36
CA PHE A 299 -16.07 11.42 15.63
C PHE A 299 -16.70 12.81 15.57
N GLY A 300 -17.88 12.94 16.16
CA GLY A 300 -18.58 14.23 16.26
C GLY A 300 -18.98 14.54 17.69
N ALA A 301 -18.64 15.74 18.16
CA ALA A 301 -19.12 16.30 19.42
C ALA A 301 -19.07 17.84 19.37
N ASP A 302 -20.01 18.53 20.02
CA ASP A 302 -20.02 20.00 20.19
C ASP A 302 -19.68 20.79 18.90
N ASP A 303 -20.39 20.52 17.80
CA ASP A 303 -20.19 21.13 16.48
C ASP A 303 -18.76 21.03 15.93
N THR A 304 -17.97 20.09 16.45
CA THR A 304 -16.60 19.78 16.03
C THR A 304 -16.54 18.37 15.45
N GLY A 305 -15.94 18.27 14.27
CA GLY A 305 -15.58 17.01 13.64
C GLY A 305 -14.13 16.65 13.91
N ILE A 306 -13.90 15.37 14.24
CA ILE A 306 -12.58 14.76 14.31
C ILE A 306 -12.55 13.62 13.32
N TYR A 307 -11.51 13.56 12.51
CA TYR A 307 -11.25 12.44 11.64
C TYR A 307 -9.85 11.90 11.92
N ILE A 308 -9.74 10.58 12.10
CA ILE A 308 -8.47 9.88 12.15
C ILE A 308 -8.39 8.89 11.00
N GLU A 309 -7.20 8.70 10.45
CA GLU A 309 -6.99 7.79 9.33
C GLU A 309 -5.63 7.13 9.44
N LEU A 310 -5.59 5.85 9.07
CA LEU A 310 -4.38 5.10 8.79
C LEU A 310 -4.33 4.81 7.28
N ALA A 311 -3.26 5.20 6.61
CA ALA A 311 -3.05 4.96 5.20
C ALA A 311 -1.70 4.29 4.94
N ARG A 312 -1.64 3.41 3.94
CA ARG A 312 -0.36 2.85 3.45
C ARG A 312 0.05 3.58 2.19
N ILE A 313 1.13 4.36 2.24
CA ILE A 313 1.62 5.17 1.12
C ILE A 313 3.09 4.84 0.88
N ALA A 314 3.39 4.38 -0.34
CA ALA A 314 4.73 4.06 -0.79
C ALA A 314 5.53 3.17 0.18
N GLY A 315 4.87 2.16 0.76
CA GLY A 315 5.48 1.21 1.69
C GLY A 315 5.64 1.70 3.14
N MET A 316 5.11 2.88 3.49
CA MET A 316 5.08 3.42 4.86
C MET A 316 3.63 3.59 5.33
N GLU A 317 3.43 3.81 6.63
CA GLU A 317 2.11 4.10 7.22
C GLU A 317 1.99 5.59 7.52
N ARG A 318 0.96 6.26 7.01
CA ARG A 318 0.62 7.64 7.37
C ARG A 318 -0.58 7.61 8.31
N VAL A 319 -0.42 8.22 9.49
CA VAL A 319 -1.53 8.53 10.39
C VAL A 319 -1.93 9.97 10.17
N THR A 320 -3.21 10.21 9.90
CA THR A 320 -3.80 11.54 9.75
C THR A 320 -4.72 11.81 10.94
N LEU A 321 -4.69 13.02 11.49
CA LEU A 321 -5.69 13.54 12.43
C LEU A 321 -6.16 14.90 11.92
N LEU A 322 -7.45 15.05 11.68
CA LEU A 322 -8.10 16.30 11.29
C LEU A 322 -9.05 16.76 12.39
N SER A 323 -9.10 18.07 12.64
CA SER A 323 -10.02 18.70 13.58
C SER A 323 -10.56 20.01 13.00
N GLY A 324 -11.88 20.18 13.01
CA GLY A 324 -12.51 21.39 12.48
C GLY A 324 -14.02 21.32 12.53
N ASN A 325 -14.69 22.16 11.73
CA ASN A 325 -16.12 22.02 11.50
C ASN A 325 -16.41 20.67 10.80
N PRO A 326 -17.48 19.94 11.18
CA PRO A 326 -17.87 18.69 10.56
C PRO A 326 -17.85 18.68 9.04
N GLU A 327 -18.45 19.66 8.37
CA GLU A 327 -18.56 19.67 6.91
C GLU A 327 -17.20 19.92 6.25
N ASP A 328 -16.42 20.87 6.76
CA ASP A 328 -15.06 21.14 6.26
C ASP A 328 -14.14 19.91 6.40
N VAL A 329 -14.27 19.16 7.50
CA VAL A 329 -13.50 17.93 7.72
C VAL A 329 -13.90 16.87 6.71
N LYS A 330 -15.20 16.67 6.46
CA LYS A 330 -15.69 15.69 5.48
C LYS A 330 -15.26 16.04 4.05
N ASP A 331 -15.33 17.31 3.67
CA ASP A 331 -14.89 17.80 2.36
C ASP A 331 -13.39 17.58 2.17
N LEU A 332 -12.59 17.87 3.21
CA LEU A 332 -11.15 17.65 3.20
C LEU A 332 -10.79 16.17 3.07
N VAL A 333 -11.53 15.27 3.74
CA VAL A 333 -11.32 13.82 3.57
C VAL A 333 -11.60 13.40 2.14
N GLY A 334 -12.64 13.96 1.49
CA GLY A 334 -12.86 13.79 0.06
C GLY A 334 -11.64 14.22 -0.77
N ALA A 335 -11.09 15.41 -0.50
CA ALA A 335 -9.94 15.95 -1.21
C ALA A 335 -8.62 15.18 -0.97
N LEU A 336 -8.43 14.58 0.21
CA LEU A 336 -7.24 13.77 0.54
C LEU A 336 -7.07 12.55 -0.37
N TRP A 337 -8.13 12.21 -1.08
CA TRP A 337 -8.38 10.88 -1.54
C TRP A 337 -9.06 10.84 -2.91
N GLU A 338 -9.59 11.96 -3.41
CA GLU A 338 -10.42 12.18 -4.60
C GLU A 338 -10.11 11.29 -5.82
N TRP A 339 -10.40 10.00 -5.72
CA TRP A 339 -10.16 8.95 -6.71
C TRP A 339 -11.13 7.80 -6.43
N TYR A 340 -11.55 7.18 -7.54
CA TYR A 340 -12.48 6.06 -7.65
C TYR A 340 -12.93 5.39 -6.33
N ASP A 341 -14.17 5.69 -5.92
CA ASP A 341 -14.87 5.01 -4.85
C ASP A 341 -15.39 3.63 -5.34
N PRO A 342 -14.82 2.50 -4.91
CA PRO A 342 -15.25 1.16 -5.34
C PRO A 342 -16.57 0.71 -4.71
N THR A 343 -17.14 1.52 -3.82
CA THR A 343 -18.43 1.30 -3.16
C THR A 343 -19.50 2.29 -3.62
N GLY A 344 -19.15 3.19 -4.56
CA GLY A 344 -20.03 4.22 -5.09
C GLY A 344 -21.28 3.61 -5.72
N GLY A 345 -22.45 4.07 -5.29
CA GLY A 345 -23.74 3.56 -5.75
C GLY A 345 -24.16 2.19 -5.18
N LEU A 346 -23.37 1.59 -4.28
CA LEU A 346 -23.81 0.45 -3.48
C LEU A 346 -24.59 0.94 -2.26
N SER A 347 -25.73 0.31 -2.01
CA SER A 347 -26.55 0.48 -0.81
C SER A 347 -27.07 -0.88 -0.38
N PHE A 348 -26.97 -1.20 0.91
CA PHE A 348 -27.43 -2.47 1.45
C PHE A 348 -28.60 -2.25 2.40
N GLU A 349 -29.66 -3.04 2.24
CA GLU A 349 -30.81 -2.99 3.14
C GLU A 349 -30.47 -3.63 4.49
N ARG A 350 -30.92 -3.00 5.58
CA ARG A 350 -30.74 -3.53 6.93
C ARG A 350 -31.50 -4.86 7.06
N GLY A 351 -30.78 -5.95 7.27
CA GLY A 351 -31.34 -7.29 7.45
C GLY A 351 -30.73 -8.00 8.64
N ASP A 352 -31.21 -9.18 9.03
CA ASP A 352 -30.74 -9.89 10.22
C ASP A 352 -29.48 -10.76 10.00
N ASP A 353 -29.12 -11.01 8.74
CA ASP A 353 -28.10 -11.99 8.33
C ASP A 353 -26.88 -11.34 7.61
N LEU A 354 -26.10 -12.15 6.89
CA LEU A 354 -25.00 -11.70 6.02
C LEU A 354 -25.51 -10.74 4.92
N PRO A 355 -24.69 -9.77 4.49
CA PRO A 355 -25.04 -8.90 3.37
C PRO A 355 -25.19 -9.70 2.09
N ARG A 356 -26.29 -9.46 1.37
CA ARG A 356 -26.60 -10.11 0.09
C ARG A 356 -26.15 -9.21 -1.05
N GLY A 357 -25.52 -9.78 -2.07
CA GLY A 357 -25.05 -9.00 -3.21
C GLY A 357 -23.95 -9.65 -4.03
N VAL A 358 -23.55 -8.97 -5.10
CA VAL A 358 -22.38 -9.30 -5.90
C VAL A 358 -21.28 -8.30 -5.59
N PHE A 359 -20.21 -8.79 -4.97
CA PHE A 359 -19.02 -8.02 -4.62
C PHE A 359 -17.97 -8.25 -5.70
N LYS A 360 -17.52 -7.18 -6.35
CA LYS A 360 -16.60 -7.26 -7.48
C LYS A 360 -15.71 -6.03 -7.55
N PRO A 361 -14.43 -6.17 -7.94
CA PRO A 361 -13.60 -5.01 -8.25
C PRO A 361 -14.29 -4.18 -9.32
N VAL A 362 -14.19 -2.87 -9.19
CA VAL A 362 -14.78 -1.94 -10.14
C VAL A 362 -13.71 -1.20 -10.92
N SER A 363 -12.48 -1.11 -10.40
CA SER A 363 -11.34 -0.70 -11.21
C SER A 363 -11.03 -1.73 -12.29
N GLU A 364 -10.70 -1.25 -13.49
CA GLU A 364 -10.16 -2.10 -14.54
C GLU A 364 -8.80 -2.66 -14.12
N ARG A 365 -8.44 -3.82 -14.67
CA ARG A 365 -7.11 -4.41 -14.45
C ARG A 365 -6.06 -3.43 -14.95
N GLY A 366 -5.25 -2.89 -14.03
CA GLY A 366 -4.34 -1.77 -14.30
C GLY A 366 -3.26 -2.01 -15.37
N VAL A 367 -3.06 -3.25 -15.84
CA VAL A 367 -2.05 -3.59 -16.86
C VAL A 367 -2.74 -4.13 -18.10
N ARG A 368 -2.51 -3.51 -19.26
CA ARG A 368 -3.05 -4.01 -20.53
C ARG A 368 -2.38 -5.34 -20.89
N PRO A 369 -3.09 -6.31 -21.52
CA PRO A 369 -2.52 -7.61 -21.90
C PRO A 369 -1.19 -7.53 -22.65
N GLY A 370 -1.05 -6.58 -23.60
CA GLY A 370 0.21 -6.40 -24.34
C GLY A 370 1.37 -5.90 -23.49
N THR A 371 1.11 -5.14 -22.43
CA THR A 371 2.15 -4.65 -21.50
C THR A 371 2.77 -5.79 -20.71
N VAL A 372 1.99 -6.81 -20.34
CA VAL A 372 2.48 -8.03 -19.66
C VAL A 372 3.57 -8.70 -20.49
N ILE A 373 3.33 -8.83 -21.80
CA ILE A 373 4.29 -9.41 -22.75
C ILE A 373 5.55 -8.56 -22.83
N SER A 374 5.41 -7.24 -23.00
CA SER A 374 6.56 -6.34 -23.11
C SER A 374 7.47 -6.42 -21.89
N MET A 375 6.90 -6.42 -20.68
CA MET A 375 7.68 -6.52 -19.43
C MET A 375 8.46 -7.84 -19.36
N VAL A 376 7.82 -8.96 -19.69
CA VAL A 376 8.49 -10.27 -19.71
C VAL A 376 9.58 -10.32 -20.78
N LEU A 377 9.33 -9.77 -21.97
CA LEU A 377 10.34 -9.72 -23.04
C LEU A 377 11.52 -8.83 -22.67
N ASP A 378 11.29 -7.69 -22.01
CA ASP A 378 12.36 -6.78 -21.61
C ASP A 378 13.28 -7.42 -20.56
N ASP A 379 12.74 -8.27 -19.68
CA ASP A 379 13.55 -9.09 -18.79
C ASP A 379 14.30 -10.19 -19.53
N LEU A 380 13.63 -10.97 -20.38
CA LEU A 380 14.28 -12.06 -21.12
C LEU A 380 15.37 -11.57 -22.08
N ARG A 381 15.22 -10.37 -22.67
CA ARG A 381 16.23 -9.76 -23.56
C ARG A 381 17.53 -9.40 -22.87
N LYS A 382 17.58 -9.38 -21.53
CA LYS A 382 18.82 -9.19 -20.77
C LYS A 382 19.75 -10.41 -20.89
N ASP A 383 19.16 -11.60 -21.01
CA ASP A 383 19.87 -12.87 -20.94
C ASP A 383 19.82 -13.68 -22.26
N PHE A 384 18.86 -13.38 -23.15
CA PHE A 384 18.63 -14.09 -24.40
C PHE A 384 18.57 -13.16 -25.61
N ASN A 385 19.19 -13.58 -26.71
CA ASN A 385 19.08 -12.89 -28.00
C ASN A 385 17.77 -13.27 -28.70
N ILE A 386 16.69 -12.58 -28.33
CA ILE A 386 15.34 -12.86 -28.84
C ILE A 386 15.11 -12.15 -30.17
N THR A 387 14.67 -12.91 -31.16
CA THR A 387 14.19 -12.41 -32.45
C THR A 387 12.68 -12.63 -32.57
N THR A 388 11.95 -11.62 -33.04
CA THR A 388 10.52 -11.77 -33.35
C THR A 388 10.40 -12.56 -34.65
N ASP A 389 9.71 -13.69 -34.60
CA ASP A 389 9.56 -14.58 -35.76
C ASP A 389 8.24 -15.36 -35.66
N PHE A 390 7.72 -15.82 -36.79
CA PHE A 390 6.62 -16.77 -36.81
C PHE A 390 7.16 -18.15 -36.44
N VAL A 391 6.55 -18.75 -35.41
CA VAL A 391 6.95 -20.05 -34.88
C VAL A 391 6.02 -21.13 -35.39
N ASP A 392 6.53 -22.35 -35.53
CA ASP A 392 5.74 -23.52 -35.92
C ASP A 392 5.07 -24.11 -34.66
N ILE A 393 4.14 -23.33 -34.10
CA ILE A 393 3.26 -23.66 -32.96
C ILE A 393 1.84 -23.17 -33.32
N PRO A 394 0.79 -24.01 -33.19
CA PRO A 394 -0.57 -23.61 -33.57
C PRO A 394 -1.09 -22.41 -32.78
N GLU A 395 -1.73 -21.46 -33.48
CA GLU A 395 -2.37 -20.31 -32.86
C GLU A 395 -3.60 -20.70 -32.04
N VAL A 396 -3.82 -20.02 -30.92
CA VAL A 396 -5.04 -20.13 -30.10
C VAL A 396 -5.52 -18.74 -29.64
N PRO A 397 -6.82 -18.55 -29.36
CA PRO A 397 -7.36 -17.27 -28.96
C PRO A 397 -6.69 -16.74 -27.69
N ALA A 398 -6.12 -15.54 -27.72
CA ALA A 398 -5.53 -14.87 -26.56
C ALA A 398 -5.81 -13.37 -26.59
N ALA A 399 -5.84 -12.72 -25.43
CA ALA A 399 -6.07 -11.28 -25.32
C ALA A 399 -4.88 -10.45 -25.85
N ALA A 400 -3.68 -11.00 -25.73
CA ALA A 400 -2.48 -10.56 -26.42
C ALA A 400 -1.56 -11.76 -26.63
N TRP A 401 -0.70 -11.70 -27.65
CA TRP A 401 0.25 -12.77 -27.93
C TRP A 401 1.55 -12.23 -28.51
N TYR A 402 2.62 -13.00 -28.37
CA TYR A 402 3.91 -12.77 -29.00
C TYR A 402 4.57 -14.08 -29.35
N THR A 403 5.27 -14.11 -30.48
CA THR A 403 6.06 -15.25 -30.93
C THR A 403 7.51 -14.84 -31.17
N GLY A 404 8.44 -15.71 -30.81
CA GLY A 404 9.85 -15.43 -31.00
C GLY A 404 10.73 -16.66 -30.98
N ARG A 405 12.00 -16.43 -31.29
CA ARG A 405 13.06 -17.44 -31.29
C ARG A 405 14.26 -16.97 -30.48
N THR A 406 14.92 -17.90 -29.80
CA THR A 406 16.23 -17.69 -29.17
C THR A 406 17.07 -18.97 -29.32
N GLY A 407 18.14 -18.89 -30.12
CA GLY A 407 18.92 -20.07 -30.49
C GLY A 407 18.07 -21.10 -31.26
N ASP A 408 18.01 -22.32 -30.75
CA ASP A 408 17.21 -23.44 -31.28
C ASP A 408 15.82 -23.57 -30.64
N VAL A 409 15.41 -22.58 -29.83
CA VAL A 409 14.13 -22.56 -29.12
C VAL A 409 13.14 -21.63 -29.80
N GLU A 410 11.94 -22.14 -30.06
CA GLU A 410 10.77 -21.38 -30.48
C GLU A 410 9.84 -21.18 -29.29
N PHE A 411 9.24 -20.01 -29.13
CA PHE A 411 8.29 -19.78 -28.04
C PHE A 411 7.14 -18.87 -28.40
N MET A 412 6.04 -19.04 -27.67
CA MET A 412 4.90 -18.12 -27.65
C MET A 412 4.64 -17.66 -26.21
N LEU A 413 4.27 -16.39 -26.08
CA LEU A 413 3.70 -15.81 -24.88
C LEU A 413 2.24 -15.45 -25.18
N LEU A 414 1.30 -16.00 -24.41
CA LEU A 414 -0.14 -15.86 -24.63
C LEU A 414 -0.80 -15.34 -23.35
N VAL A 415 -1.52 -14.23 -23.43
CA VAL A 415 -2.12 -13.58 -22.25
C VAL A 415 -3.61 -13.84 -22.19
N TYR A 416 -4.08 -14.30 -21.02
CA TYR A 416 -5.47 -14.64 -20.76
C TYR A 416 -6.03 -13.85 -19.57
N PRO A 417 -7.32 -13.46 -19.64
CA PRO A 417 -7.96 -12.75 -18.54
C PRO A 417 -8.30 -13.66 -17.36
N ASN A 418 -8.47 -14.97 -17.51
CA ASN A 418 -8.79 -15.83 -16.37
C ASN A 418 -8.41 -17.28 -16.66
N ALA A 419 -8.43 -18.11 -15.61
CA ALA A 419 -8.14 -19.54 -15.71
C ALA A 419 -9.03 -20.25 -16.73
N THR A 420 -10.33 -19.91 -16.79
CA THR A 420 -11.27 -20.53 -17.74
C THR A 420 -10.88 -20.28 -19.19
N ALA A 421 -10.54 -19.03 -19.53
CA ALA A 421 -10.08 -18.66 -20.86
C ALA A 421 -8.77 -19.38 -21.20
N TYR A 422 -7.83 -19.45 -20.26
CA TYR A 422 -6.59 -20.20 -20.42
C TYR A 422 -6.84 -21.70 -20.66
N LEU A 423 -7.62 -22.35 -19.79
CA LEU A 423 -7.88 -23.79 -19.88
C LEU A 423 -8.62 -24.16 -21.18
N THR A 424 -9.54 -23.30 -21.62
CA THR A 424 -10.24 -23.46 -22.90
C THR A 424 -9.26 -23.40 -24.07
N ALA A 425 -8.34 -22.42 -24.07
CA ALA A 425 -7.33 -22.30 -25.11
C ALA A 425 -6.28 -23.42 -25.06
N LEU A 426 -5.92 -23.91 -23.87
CA LEU A 426 -5.04 -25.06 -23.68
C LEU A 426 -5.65 -26.34 -24.28
N ASP A 427 -6.96 -26.54 -24.09
CA ASP A 427 -7.70 -27.65 -24.70
C ASP A 427 -7.77 -27.53 -26.22
N GLU A 428 -7.95 -26.32 -26.77
CA GLU A 428 -7.89 -26.08 -28.20
C GLU A 428 -6.49 -26.36 -28.78
N LEU A 429 -5.44 -25.83 -28.14
CA LEU A 429 -4.05 -26.08 -28.53
C LEU A 429 -3.74 -27.57 -28.53
N THR A 430 -4.20 -28.28 -27.51
CA THR A 430 -4.03 -29.74 -27.39
C THR A 430 -4.68 -30.48 -28.55
N LYS A 431 -5.91 -30.12 -28.93
CA LYS A 431 -6.58 -30.73 -30.09
C LYS A 431 -5.82 -30.49 -31.39
N LYS A 432 -5.29 -29.27 -31.60
CA LYS A 432 -4.50 -28.92 -32.79
C LYS A 432 -3.19 -29.70 -32.85
N LEU A 433 -2.44 -29.73 -31.74
CA LEU A 433 -1.18 -30.47 -31.64
C LEU A 433 -1.38 -31.98 -31.89
N LEU A 434 -2.41 -32.59 -31.29
CA LEU A 434 -2.74 -34.00 -31.53
C LEU A 434 -3.09 -34.26 -33.00
N ALA A 435 -3.82 -33.36 -33.65
CA ALA A 435 -4.15 -33.48 -35.09
C ALA A 435 -2.91 -33.35 -35.99
N GLU A 436 -1.88 -32.64 -35.55
CA GLU A 436 -0.59 -32.49 -36.23
C GLU A 436 0.44 -33.58 -35.86
N GLY A 437 0.01 -34.64 -35.16
CA GLY A 437 0.84 -35.80 -34.84
C GLY A 437 1.75 -35.63 -33.62
N TRP A 438 1.51 -34.63 -32.77
CA TRP A 438 2.18 -34.55 -31.46
C TRP A 438 1.57 -35.56 -30.48
N GLU A 439 2.40 -36.17 -29.65
CA GLU A 439 1.98 -37.06 -28.58
C GLU A 439 2.12 -36.37 -27.22
N ARG A 440 1.11 -36.48 -26.36
CA ARG A 440 1.16 -35.94 -25.00
C ARG A 440 2.04 -36.82 -24.11
N THR A 441 2.97 -36.22 -23.36
CA THR A 441 3.97 -36.92 -22.55
C THR A 441 3.82 -36.71 -21.04
N ASP A 442 2.98 -35.78 -20.59
CA ASP A 442 2.69 -35.59 -19.16
C ASP A 442 1.64 -36.59 -18.63
N ASP A 443 1.65 -36.80 -17.31
CA ASP A 443 0.74 -37.72 -16.61
C ASP A 443 -0.65 -37.10 -16.30
N GLY A 444 -0.88 -35.86 -16.74
CA GLY A 444 -2.13 -35.13 -16.55
C GLY A 444 -2.41 -34.66 -15.13
N ARG A 445 -1.45 -34.76 -14.19
CA ARG A 445 -1.66 -34.33 -12.80
C ARG A 445 -1.68 -32.82 -12.63
N GLU A 446 -0.93 -32.09 -13.44
CA GLU A 446 -0.88 -30.63 -13.41
C GLU A 446 -1.84 -30.06 -14.48
N PRO A 447 -3.04 -29.59 -14.11
CA PRO A 447 -4.01 -29.09 -15.09
C PRO A 447 -3.52 -27.82 -15.82
N TYR A 448 -2.54 -27.12 -15.26
CA TYR A 448 -2.03 -25.86 -15.77
C TYR A 448 -0.75 -25.99 -16.62
N ALA A 449 -0.28 -27.22 -16.85
CA ALA A 449 0.87 -27.52 -17.68
C ALA A 449 0.59 -28.71 -18.60
N ARG A 450 1.14 -28.71 -19.81
CA ARG A 450 1.10 -29.87 -20.71
C ARG A 450 2.43 -30.00 -21.43
N THR A 451 2.86 -31.24 -21.65
CA THR A 451 4.06 -31.53 -22.43
C THR A 451 3.73 -32.45 -23.58
N PHE A 452 4.34 -32.17 -24.72
CA PHE A 452 4.15 -32.90 -25.96
C PHE A 452 5.49 -33.23 -26.60
N ALA A 453 5.53 -34.29 -27.40
CA ALA A 453 6.68 -34.64 -28.23
C ALA A 453 6.23 -35.01 -29.65
N ARG A 454 7.04 -34.62 -30.64
CA ARG A 454 6.88 -35.04 -32.04
C ARG A 454 8.27 -35.15 -32.65
N ASP A 455 8.60 -36.27 -33.28
CA ASP A 455 9.92 -36.53 -33.86
C ASP A 455 11.07 -36.23 -32.87
N SER A 456 11.96 -35.30 -33.23
CA SER A 456 13.07 -34.82 -32.41
C SER A 456 12.71 -33.65 -31.50
N ASP A 457 11.46 -33.19 -31.46
CA ASP A 457 11.05 -31.99 -30.74
C ASP A 457 10.23 -32.28 -29.48
N THR A 458 10.26 -31.32 -28.57
CA THR A 458 9.43 -31.24 -27.38
C THR A 458 8.74 -29.89 -27.35
N LEU A 459 7.49 -29.87 -26.87
CA LEU A 459 6.73 -28.65 -26.65
C LEU A 459 6.15 -28.69 -25.25
N THR A 460 6.46 -27.66 -24.46
CA THR A 460 5.96 -27.48 -23.10
C THR A 460 5.08 -26.25 -23.05
N VAL A 461 3.87 -26.41 -22.51
CA VAL A 461 2.96 -25.32 -22.16
C VAL A 461 2.91 -25.22 -20.65
N PHE A 462 3.11 -24.03 -20.12
CA PHE A 462 2.99 -23.73 -18.69
C PHE A 462 2.37 -22.35 -18.52
N VAL A 463 1.56 -22.14 -17.49
CA VAL A 463 0.98 -20.82 -17.21
C VAL A 463 1.46 -20.26 -15.88
N GLN A 464 1.71 -18.95 -15.87
CA GLN A 464 1.99 -18.17 -14.69
C GLN A 464 0.96 -17.07 -14.53
N TYR A 465 0.63 -16.73 -13.29
CA TYR A 465 -0.06 -15.50 -13.00
C TYR A 465 0.95 -14.36 -12.91
N ARG A 466 0.80 -13.32 -13.75
CA ARG A 466 1.65 -12.14 -13.77
C ARG A 466 0.84 -10.90 -14.11
N TYR A 467 1.08 -9.80 -13.39
CA TYR A 467 0.56 -8.47 -13.76
C TYR A 467 -0.93 -8.50 -14.13
N ASN A 468 -1.72 -9.13 -13.26
CA ASN A 468 -3.17 -9.24 -13.38
C ASN A 468 -3.70 -10.18 -14.49
N HIS A 469 -2.86 -11.05 -15.05
CA HIS A 469 -3.20 -11.95 -16.14
C HIS A 469 -2.60 -13.35 -15.99
N TYR A 470 -3.20 -14.32 -16.67
CA TYR A 470 -2.60 -15.63 -16.90
C TYR A 470 -1.72 -15.56 -18.15
N LEU A 471 -0.41 -15.63 -17.99
CA LEU A 471 0.56 -15.70 -19.06
C LEU A 471 0.92 -17.16 -19.34
N ALA A 472 0.41 -17.71 -20.43
CA ALA A 472 0.85 -19.00 -20.91
C ALA A 472 2.14 -18.85 -21.70
N ILE A 473 3.12 -19.64 -21.30
CA ILE A 473 4.46 -19.77 -21.87
C ILE A 473 4.45 -21.10 -22.63
N VAL A 474 4.52 -21.01 -23.95
CA VAL A 474 4.64 -22.17 -24.83
C VAL A 474 6.07 -22.20 -25.35
N VAL A 475 6.80 -23.27 -25.10
CA VAL A 475 8.21 -23.40 -25.53
C VAL A 475 8.34 -24.69 -26.30
N LYS A 476 8.78 -24.59 -27.57
CA LYS A 476 9.16 -25.70 -28.41
C LYS A 476 10.68 -25.72 -28.59
N LYS A 477 11.29 -26.88 -28.35
CA LYS A 477 12.74 -27.07 -28.54
C LYS A 477 13.07 -28.49 -28.96
N PRO A 478 14.20 -28.71 -29.66
CA PRO A 478 14.71 -30.05 -29.92
C PRO A 478 15.00 -30.81 -28.62
N LYS A 479 14.80 -32.13 -28.61
CA LYS A 479 15.07 -33.04 -27.49
C LYS A 479 16.52 -32.99 -27.00
N TYR A 480 17.46 -32.65 -27.89
CA TYR A 480 18.87 -32.49 -27.58
C TYR A 480 19.23 -31.08 -27.09
N SER A 481 18.29 -30.13 -27.10
CA SER A 481 18.55 -28.74 -26.71
C SER A 481 18.86 -28.63 -25.22
N THR A 482 20.03 -28.09 -24.90
CA THR A 482 20.47 -27.76 -23.54
C THR A 482 19.99 -26.38 -23.09
N SER A 483 19.09 -25.73 -23.83
CA SER A 483 18.58 -24.41 -23.48
C SER A 483 17.72 -24.46 -22.21
N ASP A 484 18.09 -23.62 -21.24
CA ASP A 484 17.35 -23.38 -20.00
C ASP A 484 16.26 -22.32 -20.13
N PHE A 485 15.97 -21.85 -21.36
CA PHE A 485 15.02 -20.77 -21.61
C PHE A 485 13.68 -20.97 -20.89
N PHE A 486 13.09 -22.18 -20.96
CA PHE A 486 11.83 -22.48 -20.26
C PHE A 486 11.94 -22.24 -18.75
N TRP A 487 12.96 -22.81 -18.10
CA TRP A 487 13.15 -22.66 -16.65
C TRP A 487 13.52 -21.25 -16.25
N HIS A 488 14.22 -20.52 -17.10
CA HIS A 488 14.51 -19.11 -16.88
C HIS A 488 13.24 -18.27 -16.96
N VAL A 489 12.41 -18.46 -18.00
CA VAL A 489 11.11 -17.76 -18.10
C VAL A 489 10.25 -18.09 -16.89
N VAL A 490 10.18 -19.36 -16.47
CA VAL A 490 9.45 -19.73 -15.24
C VAL A 490 10.06 -19.09 -13.99
N GLY A 491 11.39 -19.00 -13.89
CA GLY A 491 12.10 -18.44 -12.74
C GLY A 491 12.12 -16.90 -12.64
N THR A 492 11.80 -16.18 -13.72
CA THR A 492 11.78 -14.70 -13.74
C THR A 492 10.57 -14.06 -13.02
N GLY A 493 9.69 -14.85 -12.41
CA GLY A 493 8.62 -14.36 -11.53
C GLY A 493 7.21 -14.88 -11.86
N GLY A 494 6.21 -14.34 -11.14
CA GLY A 494 4.81 -14.76 -11.22
C GLY A 494 4.48 -15.98 -10.36
N ALA A 495 3.23 -16.07 -9.90
CA ALA A 495 2.77 -17.20 -9.11
C ALA A 495 2.26 -18.32 -10.03
N SER A 496 2.74 -19.55 -9.83
CA SER A 496 2.14 -20.70 -10.49
C SER A 496 0.75 -20.99 -9.90
N PRO A 497 -0.20 -21.51 -10.68
CA PRO A 497 -1.47 -21.98 -10.11
C PRO A 497 -1.27 -23.04 -9.03
N GLY A 498 -0.23 -23.86 -9.15
CA GLY A 498 0.20 -24.79 -8.09
C GLY A 498 0.54 -24.08 -6.78
N GLU A 499 1.21 -22.92 -6.82
CA GLU A 499 1.51 -22.08 -5.65
C GLU A 499 0.27 -21.38 -5.08
N LEU A 500 -0.63 -20.89 -5.94
CA LEU A 500 -1.96 -20.38 -5.52
C LEU A 500 -2.74 -21.46 -4.77
N LEU A 501 -2.65 -22.70 -5.26
CA LEU A 501 -3.27 -23.89 -4.68
C LEU A 501 -2.47 -24.47 -3.51
N SER A 502 -1.20 -24.10 -3.34
CA SER A 502 -0.33 -24.55 -2.26
C SER A 502 -0.25 -23.54 -1.13
N PHE A 503 -1.26 -22.66 -1.00
CA PHE A 503 -1.44 -21.85 0.21
C PHE A 503 -1.57 -22.79 1.41
N GLY A 504 -0.41 -23.03 2.04
CA GLY A 504 -0.04 -24.26 2.72
C GLY A 504 -0.49 -24.26 4.17
N LYS A 505 -1.79 -24.53 4.34
CA LYS A 505 -2.50 -25.05 5.53
C LYS A 505 -4.00 -24.92 5.24
N LEU A 506 -4.42 -23.77 4.73
CA LEU A 506 -5.82 -23.45 4.35
C LEU A 506 -6.47 -24.44 3.41
N ARG A 507 -5.78 -24.95 2.37
CA ARG A 507 -6.38 -25.93 1.44
C ARG A 507 -6.73 -27.27 2.11
N ASN A 508 -5.95 -27.69 3.10
CA ASN A 508 -6.24 -28.91 3.87
C ASN A 508 -7.27 -28.63 4.98
N ASP A 509 -7.34 -27.39 5.44
CA ASP A 509 -8.23 -26.97 6.51
C ASP A 509 -9.64 -26.63 6.02
N VAL A 510 -9.81 -26.22 4.76
CA VAL A 510 -11.11 -25.85 4.19
C VAL A 510 -11.70 -27.02 3.41
N LYS A 511 -12.74 -27.67 3.97
CA LYS A 511 -13.49 -28.73 3.27
C LYS A 511 -14.40 -28.13 2.19
N PRO A 512 -14.17 -28.41 0.89
CA PRO A 512 -14.84 -27.69 -0.20
C PRO A 512 -16.36 -27.76 -0.14
N TRP A 513 -17.02 -26.59 -0.07
CA TRP A 513 -18.47 -26.45 -0.13
C TRP A 513 -18.84 -25.00 -0.48
N ASN A 514 -19.73 -24.81 -1.47
CA ASN A 514 -20.14 -23.50 -1.98
C ASN A 514 -21.23 -22.83 -1.12
N TRP A 515 -20.90 -22.53 0.13
CA TRP A 515 -21.83 -21.93 1.09
C TRP A 515 -22.16 -20.47 0.75
N THR A 516 -21.24 -19.75 0.13
CA THR A 516 -21.43 -18.32 -0.20
C THR A 516 -22.57 -18.11 -1.20
N ALA A 517 -22.76 -19.05 -2.14
CA ALA A 517 -23.89 -19.02 -3.07
C ALA A 517 -25.25 -19.23 -2.38
N GLU A 518 -25.31 -20.07 -1.34
CA GLU A 518 -26.53 -20.35 -0.57
C GLU A 518 -26.97 -19.13 0.26
N GLU A 519 -25.99 -18.35 0.75
CA GLU A 519 -26.22 -17.13 1.53
C GLU A 519 -26.38 -15.87 0.64
N GLU A 520 -26.47 -16.03 -0.69
CA GLU A 520 -26.54 -14.93 -1.67
C GLU A 520 -25.36 -13.93 -1.57
N LEU A 521 -24.23 -14.37 -1.02
CA LEU A 521 -22.97 -13.63 -0.93
C LEU A 521 -22.07 -14.00 -2.12
N ARG A 522 -22.17 -13.25 -3.22
CA ARG A 522 -21.50 -13.60 -4.48
C ARG A 522 -20.25 -12.75 -4.69
N PHE A 523 -19.20 -13.37 -5.21
CA PHE A 523 -17.94 -12.71 -5.54
C PHE A 523 -17.67 -12.82 -7.04
N ASP A 524 -17.09 -11.79 -7.63
CA ASP A 524 -16.67 -11.77 -9.04
C ASP A 524 -15.32 -11.04 -9.19
N GLY A 525 -14.62 -11.27 -10.30
CA GLY A 525 -13.32 -10.67 -10.58
C GLY A 525 -12.12 -11.32 -9.87
N TYR A 526 -12.35 -12.37 -9.08
CA TYR A 526 -11.28 -13.16 -8.47
C TYR A 526 -10.58 -14.07 -9.50
N ILE A 527 -9.29 -14.29 -9.28
CA ILE A 527 -8.40 -15.20 -10.00
C ILE A 527 -8.73 -16.65 -9.62
N TYR A 528 -8.86 -16.88 -8.32
CA TYR A 528 -9.09 -18.19 -7.72
C TYR A 528 -9.93 -18.05 -6.45
N LYS A 529 -10.79 -19.05 -6.18
CA LYS A 529 -11.65 -19.10 -4.99
C LYS A 529 -11.55 -20.48 -4.36
N LEU A 530 -11.38 -20.49 -3.04
CA LEU A 530 -11.50 -21.66 -2.18
C LEU A 530 -12.56 -21.36 -1.12
N GLU A 531 -13.53 -22.25 -0.92
CA GLU A 531 -14.60 -22.06 0.05
C GLU A 531 -15.02 -23.36 0.71
N GLY A 532 -15.44 -23.30 1.97
CA GLY A 532 -15.76 -24.48 2.75
C GLY A 532 -15.76 -24.24 4.26
N ASN A 533 -15.62 -25.31 5.05
CA ASN A 533 -15.51 -25.21 6.51
C ASN A 533 -14.06 -25.39 6.97
N VAL A 534 -13.60 -24.54 7.89
CA VAL A 534 -12.30 -24.65 8.53
C VAL A 534 -12.33 -25.80 9.55
N SER A 535 -11.42 -26.75 9.40
CA SER A 535 -11.15 -27.88 10.31
C SER A 535 -10.98 -27.41 11.76
N SER A 536 -10.21 -26.34 11.95
CA SER A 536 -9.98 -25.66 13.23
C SER A 536 -11.07 -24.62 13.51
N GLY A 537 -11.88 -24.81 14.55
CA GLY A 537 -12.89 -23.85 15.00
C GLY A 537 -14.25 -23.92 14.27
N GLY A 538 -14.34 -24.61 13.12
CA GLY A 538 -15.61 -24.89 12.45
C GLY A 538 -16.26 -23.70 11.73
N ALA A 539 -15.57 -22.56 11.61
CA ALA A 539 -16.07 -21.43 10.85
C ALA A 539 -16.19 -21.77 9.35
N ARG A 540 -17.17 -21.16 8.68
CA ARG A 540 -17.24 -21.17 7.22
C ARG A 540 -16.21 -20.19 6.69
N ALA A 541 -15.48 -20.56 5.65
CA ALA A 541 -14.42 -19.77 5.04
C ALA A 541 -14.67 -19.56 3.55
N ALA A 542 -14.33 -18.37 3.06
CA ALA A 542 -14.12 -18.07 1.66
C ALA A 542 -12.77 -17.36 1.51
N VAL A 543 -11.88 -17.92 0.69
CA VAL A 543 -10.55 -17.40 0.38
C VAL A 543 -10.53 -17.07 -1.11
N LEU A 544 -10.36 -15.80 -1.42
CA LEU A 544 -10.45 -15.23 -2.76
C LEU A 544 -9.12 -14.59 -3.11
N PHE A 545 -8.55 -15.00 -4.24
CA PHE A 545 -7.32 -14.43 -4.76
C PHE A 545 -7.70 -13.40 -5.81
N TYR A 546 -7.28 -12.17 -5.62
CA TYR A 546 -7.53 -11.06 -6.52
C TYR A 546 -6.22 -10.53 -7.11
N PRO A 547 -6.29 -9.89 -8.28
CA PRO A 547 -5.17 -9.11 -8.79
C PRO A 547 -4.77 -8.03 -7.77
N HIS A 548 -3.49 -7.66 -7.71
CA HIS A 548 -3.01 -6.69 -6.70
C HIS A 548 -3.83 -5.40 -6.72
N GLY A 549 -4.23 -4.94 -5.55
CA GLY A 549 -5.06 -3.75 -5.34
C GLY A 549 -6.57 -3.99 -5.50
N LEU A 550 -6.99 -5.00 -6.28
CA LEU A 550 -8.40 -5.26 -6.57
C LEU A 550 -9.11 -6.06 -5.47
N GLY A 551 -8.38 -6.90 -4.72
CA GLY A 551 -8.96 -7.62 -3.60
C GLY A 551 -9.35 -6.68 -2.48
N ARG A 552 -8.59 -5.60 -2.32
CA ARG A 552 -8.94 -4.53 -1.41
C ARG A 552 -10.28 -3.88 -1.75
N GLU A 553 -10.61 -3.64 -3.02
CA GLU A 553 -11.91 -3.06 -3.38
C GLU A 553 -13.07 -3.92 -2.90
N VAL A 554 -12.97 -5.25 -3.08
CA VAL A 554 -13.98 -6.20 -2.62
C VAL A 554 -14.04 -6.26 -1.10
N TYR A 555 -12.90 -6.22 -0.42
CA TYR A 555 -12.83 -6.12 1.05
C TYR A 555 -13.58 -4.88 1.55
N LEU A 556 -13.41 -3.76 0.88
CA LEU A 556 -14.02 -2.48 1.25
C LEU A 556 -15.54 -2.48 1.02
N GLN A 557 -15.99 -3.07 -0.09
CA GLN A 557 -17.42 -3.30 -0.35
C GLN A 557 -18.04 -4.18 0.74
N LEU A 558 -17.35 -5.26 1.15
CA LEU A 558 -17.80 -6.12 2.25
C LEU A 558 -17.90 -5.36 3.58
N LYS A 559 -16.85 -4.59 3.94
CA LYS A 559 -16.85 -3.76 5.17
C LYS A 559 -18.05 -2.82 5.21
N LYS A 560 -18.26 -2.05 4.14
CA LYS A 560 -19.44 -1.16 4.01
C LYS A 560 -20.74 -1.94 4.19
N ALA A 561 -20.87 -3.08 3.52
CA ALA A 561 -22.07 -3.90 3.59
C ALA A 561 -22.34 -4.43 5.00
N PHE A 562 -21.31 -4.83 5.76
CA PHE A 562 -21.48 -5.26 7.15
C PHE A 562 -21.94 -4.12 8.05
N LEU A 563 -21.34 -2.92 7.91
CA LEU A 563 -21.73 -1.74 8.69
C LEU A 563 -23.19 -1.32 8.40
N GLU A 564 -23.56 -1.18 7.13
CA GLU A 564 -24.92 -0.77 6.72
C GLU A 564 -25.99 -1.81 7.12
N THR A 565 -25.64 -3.09 7.12
CA THR A 565 -26.54 -4.16 7.59
C THR A 565 -26.58 -4.29 9.11
N GLY A 566 -25.95 -3.39 9.86
CA GLY A 566 -26.05 -3.29 11.32
C GLY A 566 -25.17 -4.29 12.07
N TRP A 567 -24.09 -4.77 11.47
CA TRP A 567 -23.03 -5.46 12.21
C TRP A 567 -22.18 -4.45 12.97
N VAL A 568 -21.71 -4.82 14.16
CA VAL A 568 -20.86 -3.96 14.99
C VAL A 568 -19.41 -4.37 14.82
N GLU A 569 -18.57 -3.44 14.39
CA GLU A 569 -17.11 -3.62 14.34
C GLU A 569 -16.55 -3.73 15.77
N ARG A 570 -15.64 -4.68 15.99
CA ARG A 570 -15.06 -5.00 17.29
C ARG A 570 -13.55 -5.16 17.17
N ASP A 571 -12.85 -4.82 18.26
CA ASP A 571 -11.42 -5.03 18.36
C ASP A 571 -11.06 -6.51 18.20
N TYR A 572 -10.14 -6.77 17.27
CA TYR A 572 -9.58 -8.08 17.03
C TYR A 572 -8.26 -8.30 17.77
N VAL A 573 -7.95 -9.58 18.00
CA VAL A 573 -6.72 -10.07 18.64
C VAL A 573 -5.52 -9.75 17.75
N GLU A 574 -4.41 -9.26 18.34
CA GLU A 574 -3.12 -9.10 17.65
C GLU A 574 -2.75 -10.39 16.89
N LEU A 575 -2.77 -10.35 15.55
CA LEU A 575 -2.28 -11.44 14.70
C LEU A 575 -0.81 -11.21 14.39
N PRO A 576 -0.01 -12.28 14.24
CA PRO A 576 1.33 -12.17 13.67
C PRO A 576 1.25 -11.43 12.34
N SER A 577 2.04 -10.38 12.17
CA SER A 577 1.98 -9.51 10.98
C SER A 577 2.58 -10.15 9.72
N HIS A 578 3.28 -11.28 9.87
CA HIS A 578 4.01 -11.97 8.80
C HIS A 578 4.02 -13.48 8.99
N ASP A 579 3.70 -14.19 7.90
CA ASP A 579 4.29 -15.49 7.57
C ASP A 579 5.26 -15.22 6.40
N GLU A 580 6.32 -16.01 6.20
CA GLU A 580 7.40 -15.80 5.21
C GLU A 580 6.90 -15.50 3.78
N ARG A 581 5.63 -15.80 3.49
CA ARG A 581 5.00 -15.65 2.17
C ARG A 581 3.78 -14.73 2.11
N ARG A 582 3.19 -14.32 3.24
CA ARG A 582 1.96 -13.50 3.29
C ARG A 582 2.14 -12.29 4.20
N HIS A 583 1.81 -11.11 3.70
CA HIS A 583 1.81 -9.87 4.47
C HIS A 583 0.39 -9.36 4.69
N LEU A 584 -0.03 -9.28 5.95
CA LEU A 584 -1.32 -8.71 6.30
C LEU A 584 -1.40 -7.24 5.84
N VAL A 585 -2.46 -6.88 5.12
CA VAL A 585 -2.76 -5.48 4.76
C VAL A 585 -3.72 -4.90 5.78
N THR A 586 -4.91 -5.48 5.94
CA THR A 586 -5.84 -5.07 6.99
C THR A 586 -6.80 -6.20 7.34
N ASN A 587 -7.42 -6.12 8.50
CA ASN A 587 -8.46 -7.04 8.95
C ASN A 587 -9.44 -6.36 9.87
N ASP A 588 -10.67 -6.87 9.88
CA ASP A 588 -11.76 -6.38 10.70
C ASP A 588 -12.58 -7.56 11.23
N LEU A 589 -13.10 -7.41 12.45
CA LEU A 589 -14.03 -8.35 13.07
C LEU A 589 -15.37 -7.65 13.29
N PHE A 590 -16.43 -8.26 12.81
CA PHE A 590 -17.80 -7.81 12.97
C PHE A 590 -18.58 -8.80 13.82
N GLU A 591 -19.39 -8.31 14.75
CA GLU A 591 -20.24 -9.14 15.61
C GLU A 591 -21.71 -8.73 15.51
N LYS A 592 -22.60 -9.73 15.43
CA LYS A 592 -24.05 -9.53 15.40
C LYS A 592 -24.78 -10.79 15.84
N ASN A 593 -25.78 -10.67 16.72
CA ASN A 593 -26.67 -11.77 17.12
C ASN A 593 -25.94 -13.07 17.55
N GLY A 594 -24.81 -12.96 18.27
CA GLY A 594 -23.98 -14.10 18.69
C GLY A 594 -23.11 -14.73 17.59
N LYS A 595 -23.23 -14.25 16.35
CA LYS A 595 -22.36 -14.56 15.22
C LYS A 595 -21.22 -13.56 15.12
N ALA A 596 -20.17 -13.98 14.43
CA ALA A 596 -19.08 -13.12 14.02
C ALA A 596 -18.77 -13.31 12.53
N VAL A 597 -18.26 -12.24 11.93
CA VAL A 597 -17.59 -12.25 10.64
C VAL A 597 -16.20 -11.70 10.83
N TYR A 598 -15.20 -12.40 10.30
CA TYR A 598 -13.85 -11.87 10.17
C TYR A 598 -13.54 -11.70 8.70
N ILE A 599 -13.10 -10.52 8.31
CA ILE A 599 -12.57 -10.27 6.97
C ILE A 599 -11.11 -9.87 7.09
N GLU A 600 -10.30 -10.34 6.16
CA GLU A 600 -8.89 -10.02 6.05
C GLU A 600 -8.55 -9.78 4.59
N ILE A 601 -7.67 -8.83 4.35
CA ILE A 601 -6.97 -8.70 3.09
C ILE A 601 -5.46 -8.73 3.36
N SER A 602 -4.78 -9.57 2.61
CA SER A 602 -3.35 -9.80 2.69
C SER A 602 -2.72 -9.71 1.30
N THR A 603 -1.39 -9.53 1.24
CA THR A 603 -0.62 -9.55 -0.02
C THR A 603 0.25 -10.80 -0.08
N TYR A 604 0.27 -11.44 -1.25
CA TYR A 604 1.10 -12.59 -1.58
C TYR A 604 1.71 -12.37 -2.96
N GLY A 605 3.01 -12.06 -3.02
CA GLY A 605 3.64 -11.64 -4.28
C GLY A 605 2.94 -10.42 -4.88
N ASP A 606 2.44 -10.56 -6.11
CA ASP A 606 1.70 -9.54 -6.87
C ASP A 606 0.17 -9.75 -6.83
N MET A 607 -0.35 -10.31 -5.73
CA MET A 607 -1.77 -10.58 -5.54
C MET A 607 -2.28 -10.15 -4.17
N ASP A 608 -3.57 -9.88 -4.15
CA ASP A 608 -4.35 -9.68 -2.95
C ASP A 608 -5.07 -10.99 -2.58
N VAL A 609 -5.01 -11.40 -1.32
CA VAL A 609 -5.72 -12.56 -0.77
C VAL A 609 -6.75 -12.07 0.22
N LEU A 610 -8.02 -12.15 -0.16
CA LEU A 610 -9.16 -11.80 0.69
C LEU A 610 -9.67 -13.06 1.39
N ILE A 611 -9.69 -13.04 2.71
CA ILE A 611 -10.25 -14.13 3.53
C ILE A 611 -11.50 -13.60 4.22
N LEU A 612 -12.58 -14.35 4.13
CA LEU A 612 -13.81 -14.14 4.88
C LEU A 612 -14.10 -15.38 5.71
N LEU A 613 -14.32 -15.20 7.01
CA LEU A 613 -14.76 -16.22 7.94
C LEU A 613 -16.10 -15.84 8.55
N TYR A 614 -17.00 -16.80 8.67
CA TYR A 614 -18.33 -16.59 9.25
C TYR A 614 -18.73 -17.77 10.14
N GLY A 615 -19.34 -17.48 11.29
CA GLY A 615 -19.84 -18.50 12.21
C GLY A 615 -20.08 -17.96 13.61
N ASP A 616 -20.04 -18.85 14.59
CA ASP A 616 -20.11 -18.45 16.00
C ASP A 616 -18.83 -17.71 16.41
N LYS A 617 -18.97 -16.73 17.30
CA LYS A 617 -17.87 -15.84 17.73
C LYS A 617 -16.59 -16.58 18.13
N SER A 618 -16.71 -17.63 18.94
CA SER A 618 -15.54 -18.43 19.36
C SER A 618 -14.91 -19.17 18.18
N GLY A 619 -15.72 -19.81 17.34
CA GLY A 619 -15.28 -20.53 16.15
C GLY A 619 -14.51 -19.64 15.19
N VAL A 620 -15.06 -18.46 14.86
CA VAL A 620 -14.41 -17.48 13.97
C VAL A 620 -13.07 -17.00 14.54
N LYS A 621 -13.01 -16.67 15.84
CA LYS A 621 -11.74 -16.23 16.47
C LYS A 621 -10.68 -17.33 16.46
N THR A 622 -11.06 -18.57 16.77
CA THR A 622 -10.17 -19.74 16.72
C THR A 622 -9.70 -20.02 15.30
N SER A 623 -10.61 -20.01 14.32
CA SER A 623 -10.26 -20.22 12.91
C SER A 623 -9.31 -19.14 12.40
N ALA A 624 -9.60 -17.86 12.65
CA ALA A 624 -8.74 -16.74 12.24
C ALA A 624 -7.33 -16.84 12.84
N ARG A 625 -7.19 -17.22 14.12
CA ARG A 625 -5.87 -17.45 14.73
C ARG A 625 -5.14 -18.64 14.08
N ALA A 626 -5.84 -19.76 13.89
CA ALA A 626 -5.27 -20.96 13.28
C ALA A 626 -4.82 -20.74 11.82
N MET A 627 -5.38 -19.77 11.10
CA MET A 627 -4.94 -19.40 9.74
C MET A 627 -3.58 -18.67 9.70
N TRP A 628 -3.05 -18.25 10.85
CA TRP A 628 -1.75 -17.59 10.99
C TRP A 628 -0.71 -18.44 11.73
N GLU A 629 -1.13 -19.53 12.38
CA GLU A 629 -0.26 -20.49 13.09
C GLU A 629 0.19 -21.63 12.17
#